data_AF-A0A2E4V4J6-F1
#
_entry.id   AF-A0A2E4V4J6-F1
#
_cell.length_a   1.000
_cell.length_b   1.000
_cell.length_c   1.000
_cell.angle_alpha   90.00
_cell.angle_beta   90.00
_cell.angle_gamma   90.00
#
_symmetry.space_group_name_H-M   'P 1'
#
loop_
_entity.id
_entity.type
_entity.pdbx_description
1 polymer ?
#
loop_
_entity_poly.entity_id
_entity_poly.type
_entity_poly.pdbx_seq_one_letter_code
_entity_poly.pdbx_strand_id
1 'polypeptide(L)'
;MILGSSVIWLAFSLLVVGFSFARMGPSFSRNKFSYPVIISAIIILIFNNYSIDNPENHLMDYLDSFAPWFFVCTLGCFLVLSGSPVYWKTSYPKLIPGWIIILLSFILLFEYNDFLENFILIGLPSLFGSILSVILFAYLVKFVESRIPLEDPAPELTEEEMKFVTKIISKNIGVDEE
;
A
#
# COMPACT_ATOMS: atom_id res chain seq x y z
N MET A 1 26.05 19.89 -5.45
CA MET A 1 26.31 19.35 -4.10
C MET A 1 25.11 19.56 -3.19
N ILE A 2 25.03 20.61 -2.34
CA ILE A 2 23.95 20.74 -1.32
C ILE A 2 22.53 20.78 -1.93
N LEU A 3 22.37 21.44 -3.08
CA LEU A 3 21.07 21.61 -3.71
C LEU A 3 20.45 20.27 -4.15
N GLY A 4 21.23 19.35 -4.71
CA GLY A 4 20.74 18.05 -5.20
C GLY A 4 20.21 17.16 -4.07
N SER A 5 20.97 17.01 -2.99
CA SER A 5 20.52 16.29 -1.79
C SER A 5 19.27 16.94 -1.18
N SER A 6 19.22 18.27 -1.08
CA SER A 6 18.04 18.96 -0.53
C SER A 6 16.76 18.73 -1.36
N VAL A 7 16.89 18.63 -2.68
CA VAL A 7 15.77 18.33 -3.59
C VAL A 7 15.25 16.90 -3.38
N ILE A 8 16.14 15.93 -3.19
CA ILE A 8 15.76 14.54 -2.87
C ILE A 8 14.97 14.49 -1.57
N TRP A 9 15.52 15.07 -0.49
CA TRP A 9 14.85 15.06 0.81
C TRP A 9 13.53 15.82 0.81
N LEU A 10 13.43 16.91 0.04
CA LEU A 10 12.19 17.63 -0.18
C LEU A 10 11.15 16.73 -0.87
N ALA A 11 11.55 16.01 -1.91
CA ALA A 11 10.64 15.11 -2.61
C ALA A 11 10.17 13.95 -1.72
N PHE A 12 11.06 13.34 -0.94
CA PHE A 12 10.66 12.32 0.05
C PHE A 12 9.72 12.89 1.12
N SER A 13 10.00 14.10 1.61
CA SER A 13 9.12 14.77 2.57
C SER A 13 7.73 15.02 1.99
N LEU A 14 7.65 15.45 0.73
CA LEU A 14 6.38 15.62 0.02
C LEU A 14 5.65 14.29 -0.18
N LEU A 15 6.34 13.19 -0.48
CA LEU A 15 5.73 11.85 -0.53
C LEU A 15 5.10 11.49 0.82
N VAL A 16 5.82 11.66 1.92
CA VAL A 16 5.33 11.37 3.28
C VAL A 16 4.10 12.22 3.61
N VAL A 17 4.13 13.52 3.33
CA VAL A 17 3.00 14.43 3.54
C VAL A 17 1.81 14.02 2.66
N GLY A 18 2.05 13.71 1.39
CA GLY A 18 1.03 13.29 0.43
C GLY A 18 0.31 12.00 0.86
N PHE A 19 1.05 10.97 1.27
CA PHE A 19 0.47 9.72 1.79
C PHE A 19 -0.25 9.93 3.12
N SER A 20 0.26 10.80 3.98
CA SER A 20 -0.41 11.17 5.24
C SER A 20 -1.76 11.85 4.97
N PHE A 21 -1.80 12.79 4.03
CA PHE A 21 -3.05 13.44 3.60
C PHE A 21 -4.02 12.48 2.92
N ALA A 22 -3.54 11.44 2.23
CA ALA A 22 -4.40 10.42 1.60
C ALA A 22 -5.21 9.60 2.63
N ARG A 23 -4.73 9.54 3.88
CA ARG A 23 -5.41 8.87 5.00
C ARG A 23 -6.12 9.84 5.93
N MET A 24 -6.00 11.14 5.71
CA MET A 24 -6.57 12.15 6.58
C MET A 24 -8.02 12.47 6.19
N GLY A 25 -8.91 12.43 7.18
CA GLY A 25 -10.34 12.75 7.02
C GLY A 25 -11.26 11.52 7.01
N PRO A 26 -12.59 11.74 7.16
CA PRO A 26 -13.59 10.67 7.14
C PRO A 26 -13.53 9.89 5.83
N SER A 27 -13.79 8.57 5.87
CA SER A 27 -13.68 7.71 4.69
C SER A 27 -14.54 8.16 3.49
N PHE A 28 -15.60 8.93 3.75
CA PHE A 28 -16.53 9.45 2.75
C PHE A 28 -16.19 10.86 2.23
N SER A 29 -15.24 11.56 2.84
CA SER A 29 -14.85 12.94 2.48
C SER A 29 -13.34 13.15 2.50
N ARG A 30 -12.58 12.11 2.14
CA ARG A 30 -11.10 12.20 2.09
C ARG A 30 -10.66 13.31 1.15
N ASN A 31 -9.66 14.06 1.60
CA ASN A 31 -9.12 15.17 0.83
C ASN A 31 -8.44 14.67 -0.45
N LYS A 32 -8.91 15.16 -1.61
CA LYS A 32 -8.33 14.85 -2.93
C LYS A 32 -6.97 15.52 -3.17
N PHE A 33 -6.55 16.42 -2.28
CA PHE A 33 -5.29 17.14 -2.37
C PHE A 33 -4.04 16.25 -2.15
N SER A 34 -4.20 15.02 -1.66
CA SER A 34 -3.10 14.07 -1.53
C SER A 34 -2.47 13.68 -2.87
N TYR A 35 -3.29 13.44 -3.90
CA TYR A 35 -2.83 13.03 -5.23
C TYR A 35 -1.87 14.04 -5.89
N PRO A 36 -2.20 15.35 -6.00
CA PRO A 36 -1.28 16.31 -6.63
C PRO A 36 0.04 16.46 -5.85
N VAL A 37 0.04 16.31 -4.53
CA VAL A 37 1.26 16.35 -3.70
C VAL A 37 2.15 15.14 -3.95
N ILE A 38 1.57 13.94 -4.07
CA ILE A 38 2.33 12.72 -4.39
C ILE A 38 2.90 12.82 -5.81
N ILE A 39 2.10 13.27 -6.78
CA ILE A 39 2.52 13.39 -8.18
C ILE A 39 3.67 14.41 -8.32
N SER A 40 3.56 15.57 -7.66
CA SER A 40 4.63 16.57 -7.71
C SER A 40 5.94 16.03 -7.13
N ALA A 41 5.88 15.28 -6.03
CA ALA A 41 7.05 14.64 -5.44
C ALA A 41 7.72 13.62 -6.37
N ILE A 42 6.93 12.78 -7.06
CA ILE A 42 7.44 11.82 -8.04
C ILE A 42 8.11 12.54 -9.22
N ILE A 43 7.50 13.61 -9.73
CA ILE A 43 8.09 14.42 -10.81
C ILE A 43 9.43 15.01 -10.38
N ILE A 44 9.52 15.55 -9.16
CA ILE A 44 10.78 16.10 -8.65
C ILE A 44 11.86 15.02 -8.57
N LEU A 45 11.54 13.79 -8.14
CA LEU A 45 12.49 12.69 -8.09
C LEU A 45 12.98 12.26 -9.48
N ILE A 46 12.07 12.08 -10.43
CA ILE A 46 12.40 11.60 -11.78
C ILE A 46 13.21 12.63 -12.57
N PHE A 47 12.89 13.91 -12.44
CA PHE A 47 13.52 14.98 -13.22
C PHE A 47 14.65 15.70 -12.46
N ASN A 48 15.20 15.07 -11.42
CA ASN A 48 16.32 15.64 -10.68
C ASN A 48 17.63 15.52 -11.47
N ASN A 49 18.01 16.60 -12.16
CA ASN A 49 19.27 16.67 -12.93
C ASN A 49 20.46 17.23 -12.14
N TYR A 50 20.33 17.44 -10.82
CA TYR A 50 21.42 17.98 -10.01
C TYR A 50 22.47 16.92 -9.69
N SER A 51 23.73 17.34 -9.56
CA SER A 51 24.78 16.45 -9.06
C SER A 51 24.54 16.13 -7.58
N ILE A 52 24.48 14.83 -7.30
CA ILE A 52 24.23 14.25 -5.98
C ILE A 52 25.52 13.54 -5.55
N ASP A 53 25.96 13.81 -4.32
CA ASP A 53 27.11 13.15 -3.72
C ASP A 53 26.64 11.99 -2.81
N ASN A 54 27.53 11.07 -2.44
CA ASN A 54 27.19 9.93 -1.57
C ASN A 54 26.85 10.42 -0.15
N PRO A 55 25.79 9.90 0.51
CA PRO A 55 25.11 8.61 0.30
C PRO A 55 23.86 8.61 -0.60
N GLU A 56 23.26 9.77 -0.93
CA GLU A 56 21.97 9.82 -1.65
C GLU A 56 22.08 9.30 -3.08
N ASN A 57 23.27 9.34 -3.68
CA ASN A 57 23.47 8.81 -5.02
C ASN A 57 23.19 7.30 -5.08
N HIS A 58 23.59 6.53 -4.05
CA HIS A 58 23.26 5.11 -3.97
C HIS A 58 21.75 4.86 -3.92
N LEU A 59 21.02 5.72 -3.20
CA LEU A 59 19.57 5.62 -3.12
C LEU A 59 18.91 5.88 -4.47
N MET A 60 19.44 6.84 -5.25
CA MET A 60 18.97 7.10 -6.62
C MET A 60 19.30 5.94 -7.56
N ASP A 61 20.51 5.37 -7.47
CA ASP A 61 20.88 4.17 -8.24
C ASP A 61 19.90 3.01 -7.99
N TYR A 62 19.55 2.76 -6.71
CA TYR A 62 18.54 1.76 -6.36
C TYR A 62 17.14 2.10 -6.90
N LEU A 63 16.75 3.38 -6.86
CA LEU A 63 15.46 3.82 -7.36
C LEU A 63 15.38 3.66 -8.89
N ASP A 64 16.45 3.95 -9.60
CA ASP A 64 16.57 3.78 -11.05
C ASP A 64 16.51 2.30 -11.45
N SER A 65 17.11 1.40 -10.66
CA SER A 65 16.96 -0.05 -10.84
C SER A 65 15.58 -0.60 -10.43
N PHE A 66 14.88 0.07 -9.52
CA PHE A 66 13.59 -0.39 -8.99
C PHE A 66 12.38 0.10 -9.80
N ALA A 67 12.37 1.38 -10.17
CA ALA A 67 11.21 2.03 -10.75
C ALA A 67 10.69 1.37 -12.05
N PRO A 68 11.54 1.01 -13.03
CA PRO A 68 11.07 0.50 -14.32
C PRO A 68 10.20 -0.74 -14.19
N TRP A 69 10.68 -1.76 -13.45
CA TRP A 69 9.93 -3.00 -13.29
C TRP A 69 8.73 -2.83 -12.35
N PHE A 70 8.87 -2.02 -11.28
CA PHE A 70 7.78 -1.82 -10.32
C PHE A 70 6.56 -1.14 -10.94
N PHE A 71 6.76 -0.07 -11.70
CA PHE A 71 5.65 0.64 -12.36
C PHE A 71 4.97 -0.21 -13.43
N VAL A 72 5.75 -0.93 -14.24
CA VAL A 72 5.21 -1.85 -15.25
C VAL A 72 4.42 -2.97 -14.58
N CYS A 73 4.94 -3.55 -13.50
CA CYS A 73 4.24 -4.58 -12.72
C CYS A 73 2.92 -4.05 -12.14
N THR A 74 2.94 -2.86 -11.53
CA THR A 74 1.76 -2.23 -10.94
C THR A 74 0.68 -1.97 -11.99
N LEU A 75 1.06 -1.50 -13.17
CA LEU A 75 0.15 -1.27 -14.30
C LEU A 75 -0.45 -2.60 -14.81
N GLY A 76 0.38 -3.64 -14.93
CA GLY A 76 -0.07 -4.99 -15.30
C GLY A 76 -1.10 -5.54 -14.32
N CYS A 77 -0.79 -5.47 -13.02
CA CYS A 77 -1.70 -5.87 -11.93
C CYS A 77 -3.01 -5.08 -11.97
N PHE A 78 -2.96 -3.76 -12.18
CA PHE A 78 -4.15 -2.92 -12.29
C PHE A 78 -5.06 -3.36 -13.46
N LEU A 79 -4.49 -3.68 -14.62
CA LEU A 79 -5.24 -4.17 -15.78
C LEU A 79 -5.85 -5.56 -15.54
N VAL A 80 -5.10 -6.47 -14.91
CA VAL A 80 -5.61 -7.81 -14.55
C VAL A 80 -6.77 -7.68 -13.56
N LEU A 81 -6.61 -6.89 -12.50
CA LEU A 81 -7.68 -6.66 -11.51
C LEU A 81 -8.90 -6.00 -12.14
N SER A 82 -8.70 -5.02 -13.02
CA SER A 82 -9.79 -4.35 -13.75
C SER A 82 -10.49 -5.24 -14.78
N GLY A 83 -9.82 -6.29 -15.25
CA GLY A 83 -10.35 -7.28 -16.19
C GLY A 83 -10.91 -8.54 -15.53
N SER A 84 -10.58 -8.76 -14.25
CA SER A 84 -10.97 -9.91 -13.45
C SER A 84 -12.50 -9.98 -13.25
N PRO A 85 -13.10 -11.17 -13.24
CA PRO A 85 -14.55 -11.32 -13.07
C PRO A 85 -15.00 -10.95 -11.66
N VAL A 86 -15.36 -9.68 -11.47
CA VAL A 86 -16.22 -9.27 -10.35
C VAL A 86 -17.66 -9.48 -10.86
N TYR A 87 -18.33 -10.54 -10.40
CA TYR A 87 -19.67 -10.99 -10.87
C TYR A 87 -19.71 -11.68 -12.25
N TRP A 88 -18.82 -12.64 -12.50
CA TRP A 88 -18.89 -13.58 -13.63
C TRP A 88 -18.74 -13.00 -15.05
N LYS A 89 -18.45 -11.70 -15.19
CA LYS A 89 -18.16 -11.08 -16.48
C LYS A 89 -16.68 -10.74 -16.60
N THR A 90 -15.91 -11.64 -17.19
CA THR A 90 -14.48 -11.45 -17.46
C THR A 90 -14.28 -10.56 -18.68
N SER A 91 -13.36 -9.60 -18.59
CA SER A 91 -12.95 -8.77 -19.74
C SER A 91 -11.60 -9.25 -20.29
N TYR A 92 -11.63 -10.22 -21.19
CA TYR A 92 -10.43 -10.74 -21.87
C TYR A 92 -9.54 -9.65 -22.51
N PRO A 93 -10.09 -8.59 -23.14
CA PRO A 93 -9.28 -7.54 -23.73
C PRO A 93 -8.42 -6.76 -22.72
N LYS A 94 -8.75 -6.77 -21.43
CA LYS A 94 -7.94 -6.17 -20.36
C LYS A 94 -7.00 -7.18 -19.70
N LEU A 95 -7.47 -8.42 -19.60
CA LEU A 95 -6.78 -9.52 -18.92
C LEU A 95 -5.52 -9.98 -19.67
N ILE A 96 -5.64 -10.17 -20.99
CA ILE A 96 -4.53 -10.61 -21.84
C ILE A 96 -3.35 -9.62 -21.81
N PRO A 97 -3.54 -8.32 -22.11
CA PRO A 97 -2.43 -7.37 -22.02
C PRO A 97 -1.93 -7.18 -20.59
N GLY A 98 -2.79 -7.28 -19.58
CA GLY A 98 -2.39 -7.21 -18.18
C GLY A 98 -1.34 -8.28 -17.83
N TRP A 99 -1.58 -9.54 -18.22
CA TRP A 99 -0.59 -10.61 -18.02
C TRP A 99 0.69 -10.44 -18.83
N ILE A 100 0.59 -9.97 -20.08
CA ILE A 100 1.77 -9.69 -20.91
C ILE A 100 2.65 -8.62 -20.25
N ILE A 101 2.03 -7.57 -19.71
CA ILE A 101 2.73 -6.48 -19.02
C ILE A 101 3.37 -6.96 -17.72
N ILE A 102 2.72 -7.86 -16.97
CA ILE A 102 3.34 -8.52 -15.81
C ILE A 102 4.56 -9.33 -16.23
N LEU A 103 4.49 -10.10 -17.33
CA LEU A 103 5.67 -10.83 -17.81
C LEU A 103 6.81 -9.89 -18.22
N LEU A 104 6.48 -8.77 -18.86
CA LEU A 104 7.46 -7.74 -19.21
C LEU A 104 8.12 -7.13 -17.97
N SER A 105 7.38 -6.94 -16.87
CA SER A 105 7.97 -6.42 -15.63
C SER A 105 9.02 -7.37 -15.05
N PHE A 106 8.81 -8.70 -15.15
CA PHE A 106 9.82 -9.67 -14.73
C PHE A 106 11.08 -9.60 -15.60
N ILE A 107 10.94 -9.40 -16.91
CA ILE A 107 12.11 -9.22 -17.78
C ILE A 107 12.91 -7.98 -17.35
N LEU A 108 12.23 -6.86 -17.11
CA LEU A 108 12.87 -5.62 -16.62
C LEU A 108 13.50 -5.81 -15.25
N LEU A 109 12.88 -6.58 -14.36
CA LEU A 109 13.45 -6.90 -13.05
C LEU A 109 14.83 -7.57 -13.21
N PHE A 110 14.94 -8.55 -14.10
CA PHE A 110 16.21 -9.26 -14.37
C PHE A 110 17.24 -8.42 -15.12
N GLU A 111 16.80 -7.47 -15.94
CA GLU A 111 17.69 -6.58 -16.70
C GLU A 111 18.31 -5.50 -15.82
N TYR A 112 17.53 -4.89 -14.92
CA TYR A 112 17.96 -3.74 -14.11
C TYR A 112 18.58 -4.09 -12.77
N ASN A 113 18.39 -5.32 -12.32
CA ASN A 113 18.97 -5.83 -11.09
C ASN A 113 19.74 -7.08 -11.51
N ASP A 114 21.06 -7.13 -11.31
CA ASP A 114 21.89 -8.32 -11.52
C ASP A 114 21.46 -9.45 -10.55
N PHE A 115 20.26 -9.97 -10.81
CA PHE A 115 19.42 -10.62 -9.81
C PHE A 115 19.95 -12.03 -9.55
N LEU A 116 20.50 -12.69 -10.57
CA LEU A 116 20.86 -14.11 -10.49
C LEU A 116 21.94 -14.42 -9.44
N GLU A 117 22.99 -13.61 -9.32
CA GLU A 117 24.06 -13.87 -8.34
C GLU A 117 23.66 -13.51 -6.91
N ASN A 118 23.03 -12.34 -6.71
CA ASN A 118 22.71 -11.83 -5.38
C ASN A 118 21.39 -12.39 -4.81
N PHE A 119 20.42 -12.74 -5.65
CA PHE A 119 19.12 -13.25 -5.19
C PHE A 119 19.26 -14.65 -4.57
N ILE A 120 20.09 -15.52 -5.12
CA ILE A 120 20.24 -16.88 -4.59
C ILE A 120 20.94 -16.85 -3.22
N LEU A 121 21.99 -16.03 -3.09
CA LEU A 121 22.82 -15.99 -1.88
C LEU A 121 22.24 -15.12 -0.76
N ILE A 122 21.57 -14.01 -1.09
CA ILE A 122 21.11 -13.01 -0.11
C ILE A 122 19.59 -12.85 -0.16
N GLY A 123 19.03 -12.75 -1.36
CA GLY A 123 17.59 -12.49 -1.56
C GLY A 123 16.68 -13.60 -1.01
N LEU A 124 16.92 -14.85 -1.40
CA LEU A 124 16.14 -16.01 -0.97
C LEU A 124 16.18 -16.20 0.55
N PRO A 125 17.35 -16.24 1.22
CA PRO A 125 17.40 -16.32 2.68
C PRO A 125 16.67 -15.16 3.39
N SER A 126 16.82 -13.92 2.88
CA SER A 126 16.15 -12.75 3.45
C SER A 126 14.63 -12.82 3.31
N LEU A 127 14.14 -13.27 2.15
CA LEU A 127 12.72 -13.46 1.89
C LEU A 127 12.13 -14.58 2.78
N PHE A 128 12.84 -15.70 2.91
CA PHE A 128 12.48 -16.76 3.85
C PHE A 128 12.46 -16.28 5.30
N GLY A 129 13.48 -15.52 5.73
CA GLY A 129 13.54 -14.94 7.06
C GLY A 129 12.38 -13.98 7.33
N SER A 130 12.01 -13.16 6.34
CA SER A 130 10.89 -12.23 6.43
C SER A 130 9.55 -12.96 6.56
N ILE A 131 9.31 -13.99 5.73
CA ILE A 131 8.10 -14.83 5.82
C ILE A 131 8.04 -15.54 7.17
N LEU A 132 9.17 -16.13 7.60
CA LEU A 132 9.27 -16.80 8.89
C LEU A 132 8.96 -15.85 10.05
N SER A 133 9.46 -14.61 10.01
CA SER A 133 9.18 -13.59 11.02
C SER A 133 7.69 -13.27 11.11
N VAL A 134 7.00 -13.14 9.98
CA VAL A 134 5.56 -12.89 9.95
C VAL A 134 4.78 -14.09 10.52
N ILE A 135 5.18 -15.30 10.16
CA ILE A 135 4.57 -16.53 10.70
C ILE A 135 4.78 -16.63 12.22
N LEU A 136 6.00 -16.38 12.69
CA LEU A 136 6.31 -16.39 14.12
C LEU A 136 5.53 -15.32 14.86
N PHE A 137 5.43 -14.11 14.31
CA PHE A 137 4.63 -13.03 14.88
C PHE A 137 3.15 -13.44 15.01
N ALA A 138 2.56 -13.99 13.94
CA ALA A 138 1.18 -14.46 13.98
C ALA A 138 0.97 -15.59 15.00
N TYR A 139 1.94 -16.51 15.11
CA TYR A 139 1.90 -17.57 16.12
C TYR A 139 1.99 -17.00 17.54
N LEU A 140 2.84 -16.00 17.75
CA LEU A 140 3.04 -15.33 19.03
C LEU A 140 1.77 -14.57 19.45
N VAL A 141 1.14 -13.84 18.52
CA VAL A 141 -0.17 -13.20 18.73
C VAL A 141 -1.19 -14.24 19.15
N LYS A 142 -1.34 -15.33 18.39
CA LYS A 142 -2.28 -16.40 18.71
C LYS A 142 -1.99 -17.06 20.06
N PHE A 143 -0.71 -17.27 20.39
CA PHE A 143 -0.30 -17.81 21.68
C PHE A 143 -0.70 -16.87 22.82
N VAL A 144 -0.43 -15.57 22.68
CA VAL A 144 -0.82 -14.56 23.67
C VAL A 144 -2.33 -14.50 23.82
N GLU A 145 -3.08 -14.40 22.72
CA GLU A 145 -4.55 -14.40 22.73
C GLU A 145 -5.12 -15.65 23.41
N SER A 146 -4.56 -16.84 23.15
CA SER A 146 -5.02 -18.08 23.79
C SER A 146 -4.79 -18.14 25.31
N ARG A 147 -3.95 -17.25 25.84
CA ARG A 147 -3.63 -17.14 27.27
C ARG A 147 -4.34 -15.97 27.94
N ILE A 148 -4.90 -15.05 27.17
CA ILE A 148 -5.73 -13.98 27.71
C ILE A 148 -7.09 -14.60 28.06
N PRO A 149 -7.56 -14.49 29.32
CA PRO A 149 -8.91 -14.91 29.66
C PRO A 149 -9.90 -14.14 28.80
N LEU A 150 -10.90 -14.83 28.26
CA LEU A 150 -11.98 -14.20 27.50
C LEU A 150 -12.58 -13.10 28.38
N GLU A 151 -12.65 -11.88 27.85
CA GLU A 151 -13.40 -10.82 28.50
C GLU A 151 -14.83 -11.31 28.73
N ASP A 152 -15.34 -11.03 29.92
CA ASP A 152 -16.74 -11.32 30.22
C ASP A 152 -17.60 -10.66 29.13
N PRO A 153 -18.65 -11.35 28.67
CA PRO A 153 -19.54 -10.80 27.66
C PRO A 153 -19.98 -9.41 28.10
N ALA A 154 -19.95 -8.46 27.15
CA ALA A 154 -20.39 -7.10 27.42
C ALA A 154 -21.74 -7.14 28.13
N PRO A 155 -21.93 -6.35 29.20
CA PRO A 155 -23.18 -6.36 29.94
C PRO A 155 -24.33 -6.07 28.99
N GLU A 156 -25.48 -6.71 29.25
CA GLU A 156 -26.69 -6.42 28.50
C GLU A 156 -27.02 -4.94 28.60
N LEU A 157 -27.59 -4.39 27.52
CA LEU A 157 -28.06 -3.01 27.50
C LEU A 157 -29.00 -2.78 28.67
N THR A 158 -28.73 -1.74 29.45
CA THR A 158 -29.67 -1.31 30.49
C THR A 158 -31.00 -0.91 29.85
N GLU A 159 -32.11 -0.97 30.61
CA GLU A 159 -33.42 -0.58 30.07
C GLU A 159 -33.43 0.84 29.49
N GLU A 160 -32.63 1.74 30.06
CA GLU A 160 -32.48 3.13 29.58
C GLU A 160 -31.75 3.17 28.23
N GLU A 161 -30.63 2.45 28.10
CA GLU A 161 -29.88 2.36 26.85
C GLU A 161 -30.67 1.63 25.77
N MET A 162 -31.41 0.58 26.12
CA MET A 162 -32.29 -0.13 25.19
C MET A 162 -33.36 0.82 24.65
N LYS A 163 -34.07 1.56 25.52
CA LYS A 163 -35.05 2.57 25.08
C LYS A 163 -34.41 3.65 24.21
N PHE A 164 -33.20 4.08 24.54
CA PHE A 164 -32.47 5.08 23.78
C PHE A 164 -32.08 4.58 22.38
N VAL A 165 -31.52 3.37 22.29
CA VAL A 165 -31.13 2.73 21.03
C VAL A 165 -32.38 2.43 20.18
N THR A 166 -33.44 1.88 20.77
CA THR A 166 -34.72 1.65 20.08
C THR A 166 -35.28 2.94 19.49
N LYS A 167 -35.24 4.05 20.24
CA LYS A 167 -35.70 5.36 19.76
C LYS A 167 -34.85 5.90 18.60
N ILE A 168 -33.53 5.71 18.63
CA ILE A 168 -32.66 6.13 17.52
C ILE A 168 -32.94 5.30 16.27
N ILE A 169 -33.11 3.98 16.44
CA ILE A 169 -33.38 3.06 15.34
C ILE A 169 -34.76 3.31 14.74
N SER A 170 -35.80 3.47 15.56
CA SER A 170 -37.17 3.72 15.10
C SER A 170 -37.28 5.04 14.33
N LYS A 171 -36.61 6.08 14.83
CA LYS A 171 -36.50 7.37 14.14
C LYS A 171 -35.78 7.29 12.79
N ASN A 172 -34.71 6.50 12.69
CA ASN A 172 -33.93 6.38 11.44
C ASN A 172 -34.57 5.44 10.41
N ILE A 173 -35.33 4.44 10.85
CA ILE A 173 -36.08 3.54 9.95
C ILE A 173 -37.44 4.15 9.56
N GLY A 174 -37.86 5.24 10.23
CA GLY A 174 -39.13 5.91 9.95
C GLY A 174 -40.34 5.09 10.46
N VAL A 175 -40.12 4.30 11.51
CA VAL A 175 -41.16 3.49 12.17
C VAL A 175 -41.83 4.27 13.31
N ASP A 176 -41.33 5.45 13.64
CA ASP A 176 -42.06 6.38 14.52
C ASP A 176 -43.25 6.96 13.74
N GLU A 177 -44.41 6.34 13.91
CA GLU A 177 -45.72 6.99 13.80
C GLU A 177 -45.87 7.89 15.06
N GLU A 178 -45.82 9.21 14.85
CA GLU A 178 -45.95 10.35 15.80
C GLU A 178 -44.65 11.00 16.33
#